data_AF-C6XGH6-F1
#
_entry.id   AF-C6XGH6-F1
#
_cell.length_a   1.000
_cell.length_b   1.000
_cell.length_c   1.000
_cell.angle_alpha   90.00
_cell.angle_beta   90.00
_cell.angle_gamma   90.00
#
_symmetry.space_group_name_H-M   'P 1'
#
loop_
_entity.id
_entity.type
_entity.pdbx_description
1 polymer ?
#
loop_
_entity_poly.entity_id
_entity_poly.type
_entity_poly.pdbx_seq_one_letter_code
_entity_poly.pdbx_strand_id
1 'polypeptide(L)'
;MRDESLHLNFGIDVINQIKIENPHLWTKEFQQKSRTMLHEATLLEIAYAHETMPKGFVGLNAPSCEQYMQFIANRRCHQIGLEPLFKYTENPFPWMSEVIDLKKEKNFFETRVTEYQQGAELKWD
;
A
#
# COMPACT_ATOMS: atom_id res chain seq x y z
N MET A 1 -7.64 -6.27 0.79
CA MET A 1 -6.60 -5.30 0.40
C MET A 1 -7.15 -4.02 -0.21
N ARG A 2 -8.12 -4.05 -1.14
CA ARG A 2 -8.70 -2.81 -1.72
C ARG A 2 -9.25 -1.82 -0.69
N ASP A 3 -9.99 -2.30 0.30
CA ASP A 3 -10.59 -1.43 1.34
C ASP A 3 -9.51 -0.77 2.20
N GLU A 4 -8.47 -1.52 2.60
CA GLU A 4 -7.31 -0.96 3.30
C GLU A 4 -6.52 0.04 2.45
N SER A 5 -6.37 -0.21 1.14
CA SER A 5 -5.77 0.75 0.22
C SER A 5 -6.60 2.04 0.12
N LEU A 6 -7.94 1.95 0.15
CA LEU A 6 -8.82 3.13 0.16
C LEU A 6 -8.71 3.90 1.48
N HIS A 7 -8.73 3.21 2.62
CA HIS A 7 -8.57 3.83 3.94
C HIS A 7 -7.23 4.57 4.05
N LEU A 8 -6.17 3.93 3.57
CA LEU A 8 -4.84 4.53 3.56
C LEU A 8 -4.77 5.77 2.68
N ASN A 9 -5.25 5.69 1.43
CA ASN A 9 -5.23 6.83 0.51
C ASN A 9 -6.04 8.00 1.07
N PHE A 10 -7.22 7.72 1.62
CA PHE A 10 -8.03 8.73 2.31
C PHE A 10 -7.26 9.40 3.46
N GLY A 11 -6.57 8.61 4.30
CA GLY A 11 -5.76 9.16 5.40
C GLY A 11 -4.62 10.06 4.92
N ILE A 12 -3.95 9.67 3.82
CA ILE A 12 -2.89 10.48 3.19
C ILE A 12 -3.48 11.81 2.70
N ASP A 13 -4.62 11.78 2.02
CA ASP A 13 -5.29 12.97 1.49
C ASP A 13 -5.70 13.91 2.62
N VAL A 14 -6.26 13.38 3.72
CA VAL A 14 -6.61 14.17 4.90
C VAL A 14 -5.38 14.84 5.52
N ILE A 15 -4.28 14.10 5.71
CA ILE A 15 -3.03 14.68 6.24
C ILE A 15 -2.54 15.82 5.36
N ASN A 16 -2.50 15.61 4.04
CA ASN A 16 -2.02 16.61 3.10
C ASN A 16 -2.94 17.83 3.02
N GLN A 17 -4.26 17.63 3.08
CA GLN A 17 -5.23 18.73 3.09
C GLN A 17 -5.09 19.59 4.35
N ILE A 18 -4.98 18.97 5.53
CA ILE A 18 -4.74 19.69 6.79
C ILE A 18 -3.46 20.51 6.73
N LYS A 19 -2.38 19.95 6.16
CA LYS A 19 -1.11 20.68 5.97
C LYS A 19 -1.25 21.90 5.06
N ILE A 20 -2.04 21.78 3.99
CA ILE A 20 -2.29 22.86 3.03
C ILE A 20 -3.10 23.99 3.70
N GLU A 21 -4.16 23.63 4.43
CA GLU A 21 -5.03 24.59 5.11
C GLU A 21 -4.36 25.23 6.33
N ASN A 22 -3.49 24.49 7.02
CA ASN A 22 -2.86 24.88 8.28
C ASN A 22 -1.33 24.66 8.24
N PRO A 23 -0.58 25.39 7.40
CA PRO A 23 0.86 25.14 7.20
C PRO A 23 1.71 25.33 8.47
N HIS A 24 1.24 26.16 9.41
CA HIS A 24 1.90 26.39 10.69
C HIS A 24 1.92 25.15 11.60
N LEU A 25 1.03 24.17 11.40
CA LEU A 25 1.03 22.91 12.15
C LEU A 25 2.12 21.94 11.65
N TRP A 26 2.55 22.06 10.39
CA TRP A 26 3.53 21.17 9.77
C TRP A 26 4.98 21.58 10.04
N THR A 27 5.29 21.85 11.31
CA THR A 27 6.62 22.29 11.75
C THR A 27 7.68 21.18 11.60
N LYS A 28 8.96 21.56 11.59
CA LYS A 28 10.07 20.59 11.57
C LYS A 28 10.02 19.61 12.75
N GLU A 29 9.59 20.09 13.92
CA GLU A 29 9.43 19.27 15.12
C GLU A 29 8.33 18.22 14.92
N PHE A 30 7.17 18.62 14.40
CA PHE A 30 6.06 17.70 14.15
C PHE A 30 6.39 16.68 13.05
N GLN A 31 7.10 17.11 12.01
CA GLN A 31 7.66 16.22 10.99
C GLN A 31 8.60 15.19 11.62
N GLN A 32 9.52 15.62 12.48
CA GLN A 32 10.45 14.71 13.15
C GLN A 32 9.72 13.71 14.07
N LYS A 33 8.71 14.18 14.83
CA LYS A 33 7.85 13.30 15.63
C LYS A 33 7.15 12.25 14.77
N SER A 34 6.59 12.67 13.64
CA SER A 34 5.91 11.77 12.69
C SER A 34 6.87 10.75 12.09
N ARG A 35 8.10 11.17 11.74
CA ARG A 35 9.18 10.28 11.29
C ARG A 35 9.54 9.24 12.34
N THR A 36 9.70 9.64 13.59
CA THR A 36 10.00 8.72 14.70
C THR A 36 8.89 7.67 14.87
N MET A 37 7.62 8.09 14.88
CA MET A 37 6.49 7.15 14.99
C MET A 37 6.46 6.14 13.84
N LEU A 38 6.67 6.60 12.59
CA LEU A 38 6.72 5.72 11.42
C LEU A 38 7.89 4.73 11.50
N HIS A 39 9.06 5.19 11.95
CA HIS A 39 10.24 4.36 12.11
C HIS A 39 10.02 3.27 13.17
N GLU A 40 9.53 3.65 14.35
CA GLU A 40 9.21 2.71 15.44
C GLU A 40 8.17 1.67 15.01
N ALA A 41 7.08 2.11 14.36
CA ALA A 41 6.08 1.20 13.83
C ALA A 41 6.68 0.21 12.82
N THR A 42 7.56 0.68 11.94
CA THR A 42 8.22 -0.18 10.96
C THR A 42 9.11 -1.23 11.63
N LEU A 43 9.88 -0.84 12.66
CA LEU A 43 10.72 -1.79 13.40
C LEU A 43 9.90 -2.83 14.16
N LEU A 44 8.75 -2.45 14.72
CA LEU A 44 7.84 -3.38 15.39
C LEU A 44 7.27 -4.40 14.41
N GLU A 45 6.85 -3.98 13.22
CA GLU A 45 6.36 -4.88 12.17
C GLU A 45 7.45 -5.81 11.64
N ILE A 46 8.69 -5.33 11.52
CA ILE A 46 9.85 -6.16 11.16
C ILE A 46 10.09 -7.22 12.23
N ALA A 47 10.12 -6.84 13.51
CA ALA A 47 10.30 -7.78 14.61
C ALA A 47 9.18 -8.83 14.62
N TYR A 48 7.93 -8.40 14.45
CA TYR A 48 6.78 -9.30 14.33
C TYR A 48 6.93 -10.28 13.14
N ALA A 49 7.40 -9.83 11.99
CA ALA A 49 7.64 -10.69 10.83
C ALA A 49 8.72 -11.76 11.11
N HIS A 50 9.81 -11.39 11.79
CA HIS A 50 10.86 -12.35 12.19
C HIS A 50 10.34 -13.40 13.19
N GLU A 51 9.55 -12.98 14.18
CA GLU A 51 8.97 -13.89 15.20
C GLU A 51 7.93 -14.85 14.61
N THR A 52 7.13 -14.39 13.64
CA THR A 52 6.08 -15.21 13.02
C THR A 52 6.59 -16.13 11.92
N MET A 53 7.76 -15.85 11.33
CA MET A 53 8.33 -16.61 10.22
C MET A 53 9.76 -17.11 10.49
N PRO A 54 10.02 -17.85 11.59
CA PRO A 54 11.38 -18.25 11.98
C PRO A 54 12.08 -19.19 10.98
N LYS A 55 11.32 -19.90 10.13
CA LYS A 55 11.86 -20.78 9.08
C LYS A 55 11.52 -20.32 7.65
N GLY A 56 10.75 -19.24 7.51
CA GLY A 56 10.21 -18.78 6.23
C GLY A 56 9.31 -19.80 5.51
N PHE A 57 8.74 -19.38 4.40
CA PHE A 57 7.99 -20.20 3.44
C PHE A 57 8.60 -20.01 2.03
N VAL A 58 8.30 -20.90 1.10
CA VAL A 58 8.72 -20.73 -0.30
C VAL A 58 8.11 -19.44 -0.85
N GLY A 59 8.96 -18.47 -1.21
CA GLY A 59 8.55 -17.17 -1.74
C GLY A 59 8.25 -16.09 -0.68
N LEU A 60 8.33 -16.39 0.61
CA LEU A 60 8.13 -15.43 1.70
C LEU A 60 9.07 -15.73 2.87
N ASN A 61 10.10 -14.90 3.07
CA ASN A 61 11.02 -15.03 4.20
C ASN A 61 11.15 -13.69 4.94
N ALA A 62 11.57 -13.74 6.20
CA ALA A 62 11.66 -12.56 7.05
C ALA A 62 12.56 -11.44 6.47
N PRO A 63 13.74 -11.72 5.87
CA PRO A 63 14.53 -10.70 5.16
C PRO A 63 13.77 -9.99 4.03
N SER A 64 13.04 -10.71 3.19
CA SER A 64 12.24 -10.11 2.12
C SER A 64 11.05 -9.32 2.68
N CYS A 65 10.43 -9.76 3.77
CA CYS A 65 9.40 -8.98 4.47
C CYS A 65 9.94 -7.69 5.06
N GLU A 66 11.12 -7.73 5.67
CA GLU A 66 11.82 -6.55 6.19
C GLU A 66 12.10 -5.54 5.07
N GLN A 67 12.65 -6.02 3.94
CA GLN A 67 12.90 -5.20 2.76
C GLN A 67 11.60 -4.54 2.26
N TYR A 68 10.50 -5.28 2.21
CA TYR A 68 9.18 -4.76 1.82
C TYR A 68 8.64 -3.72 2.80
N MET A 69 8.79 -3.93 4.12
CA MET A 69 8.36 -2.97 5.14
C MET A 69 9.13 -1.66 5.02
N GLN A 70 10.45 -1.71 4.81
CA GLN A 70 11.27 -0.53 4.58
C GLN A 70 10.86 0.22 3.29
N PHE A 71 10.58 -0.52 2.20
CA PHE A 71 10.06 0.06 0.95
C PHE A 71 8.73 0.79 1.18
N ILE A 72 7.76 0.16 1.85
CA ILE A 72 6.46 0.77 2.14
C ILE A 72 6.59 1.97 3.06
N ALA A 73 7.42 1.89 4.11
CA ALA A 73 7.66 3.01 5.03
C ALA A 73 8.18 4.25 4.28
N ASN A 74 9.19 4.06 3.42
CA ASN A 74 9.71 5.14 2.57
C ASN A 74 8.65 5.69 1.62
N ARG A 75 7.82 4.83 1.01
CA ARG A 75 6.69 5.24 0.18
C ARG A 75 5.70 6.10 0.97
N ARG A 76 5.35 5.72 2.20
CA ARG A 76 4.44 6.51 3.06
C ARG A 76 5.03 7.86 3.43
N CYS A 77 6.30 7.92 3.79
CA CYS A 77 6.99 9.19 4.03
C CYS A 77 6.89 10.11 2.82
N HIS A 78 7.20 9.62 1.63
CA HIS A 78 7.12 10.41 0.40
C HIS A 78 5.70 10.94 0.13
N GLN A 79 4.67 10.11 0.32
CA GLN A 79 3.27 10.50 0.10
C GLN A 79 2.78 11.65 1.00
N ILE A 80 3.41 11.85 2.16
CA ILE A 80 3.11 12.97 3.07
C ILE A 80 4.25 14.01 3.11
N GLY A 81 5.18 13.98 2.16
CA GLY A 81 6.25 14.98 2.02
C GLY A 81 7.31 14.94 3.13
N LEU A 82 7.59 13.76 3.66
CA LEU A 82 8.71 13.51 4.57
C LEU A 82 9.86 12.86 3.80
N GLU A 83 11.09 13.11 4.25
CA GLU A 83 12.29 12.42 3.77
C GLU A 83 12.16 10.89 3.99
N PRO A 84 12.91 10.05 3.27
CA PRO A 84 12.94 8.61 3.55
C PRO A 84 13.49 8.32 4.97
N LEU A 85 13.09 7.18 5.53
CA LEU A 85 13.57 6.67 6.82
C LEU A 85 14.71 5.68 6.64
N PHE A 86 14.61 4.83 5.63
CA PHE A 86 15.56 3.77 5.31
C PHE A 86 16.28 4.08 4.00
N LYS A 87 17.40 3.40 3.74
CA LYS A 87 18.06 3.47 2.43
C LYS A 87 17.10 3.08 1.31
N TYR A 88 17.40 3.51 0.08
CA TYR A 88 16.59 3.13 -1.07
C TYR A 88 16.51 1.61 -1.16
N THR A 89 15.28 1.12 -1.26
CA THR A 89 14.95 -0.30 -1.25
C THR A 89 13.88 -0.52 -2.31
N GLU A 90 14.10 -1.49 -3.20
CA GLU A 90 13.11 -1.90 -4.20
C GLU A 90 12.06 -2.83 -3.59
N ASN A 91 10.88 -2.92 -4.20
CA ASN A 91 9.84 -3.85 -3.78
C ASN A 91 10.28 -5.31 -4.06
N PRO A 92 10.51 -6.16 -3.03
CA PRO A 92 10.92 -7.54 -3.23
C PRO A 92 9.77 -8.46 -3.68
N PHE A 93 8.53 -7.98 -3.70
CA PHE A 93 7.33 -8.73 -4.07
C PHE A 93 6.57 -8.03 -5.20
N PRO A 94 7.07 -8.07 -6.45
CA PRO A 94 6.41 -7.41 -7.59
C PRO A 94 4.98 -7.92 -7.83
N TRP A 95 4.73 -9.21 -7.58
CA TRP A 95 3.42 -9.86 -7.67
C TRP A 95 2.40 -9.32 -6.65
N MET A 96 2.82 -8.76 -5.51
CA MET A 96 1.86 -8.17 -4.56
C MET A 96 1.18 -6.93 -5.14
N SER A 97 1.88 -6.17 -5.98
CA SER A 97 1.30 -5.02 -6.68
C SER A 97 0.15 -5.47 -7.59
N GLU A 98 0.34 -6.59 -8.30
CA GLU A 98 -0.68 -7.18 -9.19
C GLU A 98 -1.92 -7.63 -8.40
N VAL A 99 -1.75 -8.23 -7.21
CA VAL A 99 -2.85 -8.66 -6.34
C VAL A 99 -3.61 -7.49 -5.70
N ILE A 100 -2.95 -6.36 -5.44
CA ILE A 100 -3.60 -5.13 -4.93
C ILE A 100 -4.40 -4.44 -6.04
N ASP A 101 -3.91 -4.45 -7.27
CA ASP A 101 -4.55 -3.82 -8.44
C ASP A 101 -5.63 -4.70 -9.11
N LEU A 102 -5.67 -6.00 -8.79
CA LEU A 102 -6.74 -6.90 -9.23
C LEU A 102 -8.10 -6.45 -8.66
N LYS A 103 -8.91 -5.83 -9.52
CA LYS A 103 -10.35 -5.65 -9.29
C LYS A 103 -10.91 -7.04 -8.95
N LYS A 104 -11.69 -7.13 -7.85
CA LYS A 104 -12.53 -8.31 -7.57
C LYS A 104 -13.20 -8.70 -8.89
N GLU A 105 -12.85 -9.86 -9.43
CA GLU A 105 -13.74 -10.61 -10.30
C GLU A 105 -15.07 -10.65 -9.55
N LYS A 106 -16.07 -9.93 -10.05
CA LYS A 106 -17.40 -9.97 -9.48
C LYS A 106 -17.82 -11.44 -9.56
N ASN A 107 -18.13 -12.06 -8.42
CA ASN A 107 -18.76 -13.37 -8.43
C ASN A 107 -19.95 -13.27 -9.39
N PHE A 108 -19.94 -14.11 -10.43
CA PHE A 108 -20.94 -14.09 -11.51
C PHE A 108 -22.38 -14.17 -10.96
N PHE A 109 -22.55 -14.69 -9.75
CA PHE A 109 -23.81 -14.83 -9.03
C PHE A 109 -24.24 -13.58 -8.21
N GLU A 110 -23.36 -12.61 -7.99
CA GLU A 110 -23.59 -11.45 -7.11
C GLU A 110 -23.93 -10.15 -7.85
N THR A 111 -23.83 -10.12 -9.19
CA THR A 111 -24.16 -8.93 -9.99
C THR A 111 -25.15 -9.27 -11.09
N ARG A 112 -26.23 -8.50 -11.21
CA ARG A 112 -27.17 -8.62 -12.32
C ARG A 112 -26.44 -8.27 -13.63
N VAL A 113 -26.38 -9.21 -14.57
CA VAL A 113 -25.78 -9.01 -15.89
C VAL A 113 -26.58 -7.95 -16.63
N THR A 114 -26.06 -6.73 -16.72
CA THR A 114 -26.66 -5.62 -17.48
C THR A 114 -25.97 -5.39 -18.82
N GLU A 115 -24.92 -6.14 -19.13
CA GLU A 115 -24.27 -6.13 -20.44
C GLU A 115 -24.72 -7.36 -21.24
N TYR A 116 -25.82 -7.21 -21.99
CA TYR A 116 -26.02 -8.04 -23.17
C TYR A 116 -25.14 -7.45 -24.26
N GLN A 117 -24.01 -8.11 -24.56
CA GLN A 117 -23.33 -7.88 -25.82
C GLN A 117 -24.24 -8.48 -26.91
N GLN A 118 -24.92 -7.61 -27.66
CA GLN A 118 -25.74 -8.03 -28.78
C GLN A 118 -24.81 -8.74 -29.78
N GLY A 119 -25.02 -10.05 -29.94
CA GLY A 119 -24.16 -10.91 -30.76
C GLY A 119 -23.98 -10.32 -32.15
N ALA A 120 -22.73 -10.33 -32.62
CA ALA A 120 -22.36 -9.87 -33.94
C ALA A 120 -23.29 -10.45 -35.01
N GLU A 121 -23.89 -9.57 -35.83
CA GLU A 121 -24.66 -9.98 -37.00
C GLU A 121 -23.73 -10.73 -37.97
N LEU A 122 -23.97 -12.03 -38.15
CA LEU A 122 -23.36 -12.81 -39.22
C LEU A 122 -23.98 -12.37 -40.55
N LYS A 123 -23.21 -11.65 -41.36
CA LYS A 123 -23.51 -11.44 -42.78
C LYS A 123 -23.11 -12.69 -43.55
N TRP A 124 -24.09 -13.28 -44.22
CA TRP A 124 -23.87 -14.32 -45.22
C TRP A 124 -24.06 -13.66 -46.59
N ASP A 125 -23.05 -13.78 -47.46
CA ASP A 125 -23.16 -13.46 -48.89
C ASP A 125 -24.02 -14.49 -49.62
#